data_AF-A0A6P9F7T3-F1
#
_entry.id   AF-A0A6P9F7T3-F1
#
_cell.length_a   1.000
_cell.length_b   1.000
_cell.length_c   1.000
_cell.angle_alpha   90.00
_cell.angle_beta   90.00
_cell.angle_gamma   90.00
#
_symmetry.space_group_name_H-M   'P 1'
#
loop_
_entity.id
_entity.type
_entity.pdbx_description
1 polymer ?
#
loop_
_entity_poly.entity_id
_entity_poly.type
_entity_poly.pdbx_seq_one_letter_code
_entity_poly.pdbx_strand_id
1 'polypeptide(L)'
;MSTDRSALCTALPDKSTNISSILELFPKLLCLDSQDSPSPTSLSIAAHKRLPTCKGSFFGSDALKSLVLQFLQQYYSIYDSGDRQGLLGAYHDEACFSLAIPFNPEESAPSSLCKYFKESRNMKKLKDPFLRVQLLKHTKCDIMCSLCVLPQTQHDLSSFMVDMWFQTETMLCFSVNGVFKEVEGMSQDSVRAFTRTFIATPVSSYSLCIVNDDLFVKDANPKETQSTFSIPVPTPSCSSWPTLCQKQQEMGQTFSTQSGMNFQWSQK
;
A
#
# COMPACT_ATOMS: atom_id res chain seq x y z
N MET A 1 48.89 -27.47 6.72
CA MET A 1 50.07 -27.54 7.61
C MET A 1 49.74 -28.53 8.70
N SER A 2 50.56 -29.57 8.82
CA SER A 2 50.44 -30.60 9.85
C SER A 2 50.83 -29.98 11.19
N THR A 3 49.93 -29.99 12.17
CA THR A 3 50.25 -29.66 13.57
C THR A 3 50.53 -30.96 14.30
N ASP A 4 51.80 -31.16 14.62
CA ASP A 4 52.34 -32.29 15.35
C ASP A 4 52.05 -32.15 16.86
N ARG A 5 51.72 -33.29 17.48
CA ARG A 5 51.83 -33.63 18.91
C ARG A 5 51.48 -32.56 19.96
N SER A 6 50.27 -32.64 20.51
CA SER A 6 50.02 -32.23 21.91
C SER A 6 49.90 -33.48 22.80
N ALA A 7 50.83 -33.58 23.75
CA ALA A 7 50.84 -34.58 24.80
C ALA A 7 49.79 -34.21 25.86
N LEU A 8 48.58 -34.78 25.73
CA LEU A 8 47.55 -34.76 26.77
C LEU A 8 46.76 -36.08 26.77
N CYS A 9 47.50 -37.20 26.67
CA CYS A 9 46.99 -38.53 27.01
C CYS A 9 47.35 -38.84 28.46
N THR A 10 46.64 -38.26 29.41
CA THR A 10 46.55 -38.84 30.75
C THR A 10 45.11 -38.79 31.24
N ALA A 11 44.55 -40.00 31.40
CA ALA A 11 43.18 -40.33 31.82
C ALA A 11 42.04 -39.99 30.84
N LEU A 12 41.72 -40.93 29.94
CA LEU A 12 40.45 -40.89 29.20
C LEU A 12 39.55 -42.08 29.61
N PRO A 13 38.35 -41.83 30.14
CA PRO A 13 37.28 -42.83 30.15
C PRO A 13 36.88 -43.12 28.70
N ASP A 14 36.46 -44.36 28.46
CA ASP A 14 35.99 -44.96 27.20
C ASP A 14 36.05 -44.08 25.94
N LYS A 15 36.88 -44.45 24.95
CA LYS A 15 37.14 -43.69 23.70
C LYS A 15 35.88 -43.16 23.00
N SER A 16 34.75 -43.87 23.10
CA SER A 16 33.44 -43.48 22.57
C SER A 16 32.89 -42.19 23.21
N THR A 17 33.11 -41.99 24.52
CA THR A 17 32.64 -40.84 25.31
C THR A 17 33.36 -39.55 24.90
N ASN A 18 34.62 -39.65 24.48
CA ASN A 18 35.41 -38.51 24.02
C ASN A 18 34.96 -38.05 22.61
N ILE A 19 34.73 -38.99 21.69
CA ILE A 19 34.29 -38.70 20.32
C ILE A 19 32.90 -38.06 20.31
N SER A 20 31.95 -38.56 21.12
CA SER A 20 30.61 -37.95 21.21
C SER A 20 30.66 -36.51 21.73
N SER A 21 31.49 -36.24 22.75
CA SER A 21 31.67 -34.91 23.31
C SER A 21 32.28 -33.92 22.30
N ILE A 22 33.20 -34.39 21.46
CA ILE A 22 33.80 -33.59 20.39
C ILE A 22 32.79 -33.34 19.25
N LEU A 23 31.97 -34.34 18.90
CA LEU A 23 30.93 -34.19 17.87
C LEU A 23 29.78 -33.27 18.32
N GLU A 24 29.49 -33.17 19.62
CA GLU A 24 28.56 -32.15 20.14
C GLU A 24 29.10 -30.72 19.94
N LEU A 25 30.40 -30.52 20.17
CA LEU A 25 31.04 -29.21 20.01
C LEU A 25 31.27 -28.84 18.53
N PHE A 26 31.55 -29.85 17.70
CA PHE A 26 31.86 -29.69 16.27
C PHE A 26 30.99 -30.62 15.42
N PRO A 27 29.67 -30.37 15.30
CA PRO A 27 28.72 -31.25 14.63
C PRO A 27 28.87 -31.33 13.10
N LYS A 28 29.83 -30.60 12.52
CA LYS A 28 30.19 -30.66 11.10
C LYS A 28 31.58 -31.26 10.86
N LEU A 29 32.21 -31.79 11.91
CA LEU A 29 33.52 -32.44 11.82
C LEU A 29 33.38 -33.67 10.93
N LEU A 30 34.23 -33.77 9.90
CA LEU A 30 34.17 -34.87 8.93
C LEU A 30 35.13 -36.01 9.30
N CYS A 31 36.27 -35.68 9.90
CA CYS A 31 37.32 -36.62 10.27
C CYS A 31 37.99 -36.17 11.58
N LEU A 32 38.26 -37.12 12.47
CA LEU A 32 39.01 -36.93 13.72
C LEU A 32 40.06 -38.04 13.80
N ASP A 33 41.33 -37.68 14.04
CA ASP A 33 42.45 -38.63 14.15
C ASP A 33 42.57 -39.65 13.01
N SER A 34 42.32 -39.19 11.77
CA SER A 34 42.33 -40.03 10.56
C SER A 34 41.28 -41.15 10.53
N GLN A 35 40.29 -41.12 11.44
CA GLN A 35 39.08 -41.92 11.34
C GLN A 35 37.91 -41.06 10.86
N ASP A 36 37.14 -41.60 9.92
CA ASP A 36 35.91 -40.98 9.45
C ASP A 36 34.90 -40.96 10.61
N SER A 37 34.40 -39.77 10.94
CA SER A 37 33.40 -39.66 12.02
C SER A 37 32.08 -40.31 11.57
N PRO A 38 31.34 -40.97 12.47
CA PRO A 38 29.99 -41.42 12.15
C PRO A 38 29.16 -40.19 11.78
N SER A 39 28.65 -40.17 10.54
CA SER A 39 27.88 -39.04 10.03
C SER A 39 26.76 -38.70 11.02
N PRO A 40 26.71 -37.47 11.58
CA PRO A 40 25.64 -37.11 12.49
C PRO A 40 24.33 -37.30 11.73
N THR A 41 23.39 -38.05 12.32
CA THR A 41 22.04 -38.22 11.75
C THR A 41 21.36 -36.86 11.76
N SER A 42 21.61 -36.05 10.73
CA SER A 42 20.93 -34.78 10.57
C SER A 42 19.50 -35.09 10.18
N LEU A 43 18.61 -35.17 11.16
CA LEU A 43 17.18 -35.09 10.91
C LEU A 43 16.90 -33.65 10.47
N SER A 44 17.14 -33.38 9.19
CA SER A 44 16.86 -32.09 8.57
C SER A 44 15.35 -31.95 8.49
N ILE A 45 14.74 -31.38 9.53
CA ILE A 45 13.40 -30.80 9.41
C ILE A 45 13.58 -29.64 8.43
N ALA A 46 13.27 -29.89 7.17
CA ALA A 46 13.37 -28.90 6.11
C ALA A 46 12.34 -27.80 6.39
N ALA A 47 12.73 -26.81 7.21
CA ALA A 47 11.95 -25.60 7.41
C ALA A 47 11.76 -24.96 6.02
N HIS A 48 10.52 -24.93 5.54
CA HIS A 48 10.19 -24.28 4.28
C HIS A 48 10.45 -22.77 4.42
N LYS A 49 11.65 -22.33 4.01
CA LYS A 49 12.10 -20.93 4.08
C LYS A 49 11.56 -20.02 2.97
N ARG A 50 10.63 -20.51 2.13
CA ARG A 50 10.08 -19.72 1.00
C ARG A 50 8.71 -19.16 1.38
N LEU A 51 8.61 -17.84 1.35
CA LEU A 51 7.33 -17.15 1.41
C LEU A 51 6.52 -17.42 0.13
N PRO A 52 5.19 -17.46 0.20
CA PRO A 52 4.34 -17.48 -0.99
C PRO A 52 4.59 -16.25 -1.87
N THR A 53 4.41 -16.40 -3.18
CA THR A 53 4.49 -15.28 -4.12
C THR A 53 3.28 -14.36 -3.94
N CYS A 54 3.52 -13.06 -3.73
CA CYS A 54 2.47 -12.04 -3.72
C CYS A 54 1.78 -11.98 -5.08
N LYS A 55 0.45 -11.92 -5.07
CA LYS A 55 -0.39 -11.71 -6.25
C LYS A 55 -1.03 -10.32 -6.20
N GLY A 56 -1.62 -9.88 -7.32
CA GLY A 56 -2.50 -8.71 -7.34
C GLY A 56 -3.88 -9.06 -6.79
N SER A 57 -4.90 -8.32 -7.25
CA SER A 57 -6.28 -8.44 -6.77
C SER A 57 -6.88 -9.84 -6.86
N PHE A 58 -7.77 -10.17 -5.91
CA PHE A 58 -8.53 -11.41 -5.84
C PHE A 58 -10.02 -11.12 -5.58
N PHE A 59 -10.90 -11.65 -6.46
CA PHE A 59 -12.35 -11.39 -6.42
C PHE A 59 -13.22 -12.65 -6.28
N GLY A 60 -12.62 -13.85 -6.28
CA GLY A 60 -13.36 -15.12 -6.29
C GLY A 60 -13.98 -15.47 -7.65
N SER A 61 -14.88 -14.65 -8.19
CA SER A 61 -15.53 -14.86 -9.50
C SER A 61 -15.60 -13.57 -10.35
N ASP A 62 -15.77 -13.72 -11.67
CA ASP A 62 -15.89 -12.57 -12.57
C ASP A 62 -17.14 -11.73 -12.30
N ALA A 63 -18.25 -12.35 -11.89
CA ALA A 63 -19.48 -11.63 -11.53
C ALA A 63 -19.26 -10.72 -10.31
N LEU A 64 -18.56 -11.22 -9.29
CA LEU A 64 -18.22 -10.43 -8.09
C LEU A 64 -17.20 -9.35 -8.41
N LYS A 65 -16.23 -9.66 -9.28
CA LYS A 65 -15.29 -8.67 -9.79
C LYS A 65 -16.02 -7.51 -10.44
N SER A 66 -16.96 -7.77 -11.35
CA SER A 66 -17.77 -6.73 -12.00
C SER A 66 -18.58 -5.92 -10.98
N LEU A 67 -19.25 -6.59 -10.04
CA LEU A 67 -20.04 -5.94 -8.99
C LEU A 67 -19.20 -5.01 -8.10
N VAL A 68 -18.07 -5.51 -7.59
CA VAL A 68 -17.21 -4.74 -6.68
C VAL A 68 -16.53 -3.59 -7.41
N LEU A 69 -16.03 -3.80 -8.63
CA LEU A 69 -15.41 -2.72 -9.41
C LEU A 69 -16.42 -1.62 -9.77
N GLN A 70 -17.65 -1.99 -10.13
CA GLN A 70 -18.72 -1.02 -10.38
C GLN A 70 -19.07 -0.23 -9.12
N PHE A 71 -19.20 -0.91 -7.97
CA PHE A 71 -19.41 -0.27 -6.68
C PHE A 71 -18.29 0.73 -6.37
N LEU A 72 -17.02 0.32 -6.50
CA LEU A 72 -15.87 1.18 -6.22
C LEU A 72 -15.82 2.40 -7.14
N GLN A 73 -16.11 2.22 -8.43
CA GLN A 73 -16.17 3.32 -9.38
C GLN A 73 -17.23 4.37 -8.98
N GLN A 74 -18.44 3.92 -8.64
CA GLN A 74 -19.52 4.80 -8.22
C GLN A 74 -19.20 5.47 -6.88
N TYR A 75 -18.75 4.69 -5.91
CA TYR A 75 -18.40 5.16 -4.57
C TYR A 75 -17.35 6.25 -4.63
N TYR A 76 -16.21 5.99 -5.29
CA TYR A 76 -15.11 6.95 -5.34
C TYR A 76 -15.39 8.14 -6.28
N SER A 77 -16.22 7.97 -7.32
CA SER A 77 -16.70 9.10 -8.12
C SER A 77 -17.49 10.11 -7.28
N ILE A 78 -18.29 9.65 -6.31
CA ILE A 78 -19.01 10.54 -5.39
C ILE A 78 -18.06 11.05 -4.30
N TYR A 79 -17.21 10.17 -3.75
CA TYR A 79 -16.27 10.50 -2.67
C TYR A 79 -15.31 11.65 -3.05
N ASP A 80 -14.88 11.69 -4.31
CA ASP A 80 -13.94 12.68 -4.85
C ASP A 80 -14.63 13.87 -5.56
N SER A 81 -15.96 13.92 -5.57
CA SER A 81 -16.72 14.99 -6.23
C SER A 81 -16.65 16.36 -5.53
N GLY A 82 -16.14 16.37 -4.29
CA GLY A 82 -16.18 17.52 -3.38
C GLY A 82 -17.42 17.55 -2.48
N ASP A 83 -18.53 16.92 -2.90
CA ASP A 83 -19.74 16.73 -2.08
C ASP A 83 -20.02 15.24 -1.83
N ARG A 84 -19.70 14.79 -0.61
CA ARG A 84 -19.84 13.38 -0.22
C ARG A 84 -21.27 12.99 0.18
N GLN A 85 -22.24 13.92 0.18
CA GLN A 85 -23.63 13.62 0.59
C GLN A 85 -24.29 12.53 -0.26
N GLY A 86 -23.89 12.40 -1.52
CA GLY A 86 -24.38 11.32 -2.40
C GLY A 86 -24.07 9.90 -1.90
N LEU A 87 -23.15 9.74 -0.94
CA LEU A 87 -22.84 8.44 -0.33
C LEU A 87 -23.84 8.00 0.73
N LEU A 88 -24.74 8.88 1.21
CA LEU A 88 -25.69 8.55 2.27
C LEU A 88 -26.51 7.30 1.94
N GLY A 89 -26.91 7.12 0.67
CA GLY A 89 -27.66 5.95 0.20
C GLY A 89 -26.85 4.67 0.07
N ALA A 90 -25.51 4.73 0.16
CA ALA A 90 -24.64 3.56 0.08
C ALA A 90 -24.47 2.86 1.45
N TYR A 91 -24.82 3.53 2.55
CA TYR A 91 -24.66 3.01 3.91
C TYR A 91 -25.99 2.55 4.50
N HIS A 92 -25.94 1.46 5.26
CA HIS A 92 -27.05 1.01 6.08
C HIS A 92 -27.35 2.01 7.21
N ASP A 93 -28.60 2.06 7.67
CA ASP A 93 -29.03 3.03 8.71
C ASP A 93 -28.19 2.94 9.98
N GLU A 94 -27.82 1.73 10.38
CA GLU A 94 -26.96 1.39 11.54
C GLU A 94 -25.51 1.04 11.14
N ALA A 95 -25.04 1.52 9.98
CA ALA A 95 -23.67 1.25 9.56
C ALA A 95 -22.64 1.83 10.56
N CYS A 96 -21.45 1.21 10.59
CA CYS A 96 -20.33 1.64 11.43
C CYS A 96 -19.16 2.12 10.57
N PHE A 97 -18.51 3.20 10.98
CA PHE A 97 -17.25 3.68 10.40
C PHE A 97 -16.18 3.94 11.45
N SER A 98 -14.95 3.51 11.17
CA SER A 98 -13.77 3.94 11.92
C SER A 98 -12.61 4.31 10.99
N LEU A 99 -11.77 5.22 11.48
CA LEU A 99 -10.54 5.62 10.81
C LEU A 99 -9.35 5.28 11.71
N ALA A 100 -8.24 4.87 11.12
CA ALA A 100 -6.98 4.71 11.82
C ALA A 100 -5.82 5.23 10.97
N ILE A 101 -4.78 5.72 11.64
CA ILE A 101 -3.49 6.06 11.03
C ILE A 101 -2.37 5.32 11.77
N PRO A 102 -1.19 5.12 11.14
CA PRO A 102 -0.01 4.63 11.83
C PRO A 102 0.28 5.44 13.09
N PHE A 103 0.66 4.76 14.15
CA PHE A 103 1.14 5.43 15.36
C PHE A 103 2.64 5.66 15.22
N ASN A 104 3.08 6.92 15.19
CA ASN A 104 4.49 7.28 15.22
C ASN A 104 4.87 7.87 16.60
N PRO A 105 5.60 7.14 17.46
CA PRO A 105 6.04 7.66 18.77
C PRO A 105 7.14 8.72 18.70
N GLU A 106 7.88 8.82 17.59
CA GLU A 106 9.07 9.66 17.48
C GLU A 106 8.84 10.98 16.75
N GLU A 107 7.60 11.29 16.37
CA GLU A 107 7.28 12.51 15.64
C GLU A 107 7.28 13.73 16.57
N SER A 108 8.40 14.45 16.59
CA SER A 108 8.56 15.77 17.22
C SER A 108 8.01 16.93 16.36
N ALA A 109 7.71 16.65 15.09
CA ALA A 109 7.14 17.59 14.13
C ALA A 109 5.62 17.36 13.95
N PRO A 110 4.86 18.34 13.42
CA PRO A 110 3.45 18.12 13.09
C PRO A 110 3.34 17.01 12.06
N SER A 111 2.66 15.91 12.42
CA SER A 111 2.39 14.80 11.51
C SER A 111 1.74 15.32 10.23
N SER A 112 2.23 14.88 9.07
CA SER A 112 1.58 15.16 7.78
C SER A 112 0.10 14.70 7.78
N LEU A 113 -0.25 13.75 8.67
CA LEU A 113 -1.57 13.18 8.88
C LEU A 113 -2.37 13.88 10.00
N CYS A 114 -2.00 15.09 10.42
CA CYS A 114 -2.63 15.80 11.54
C CYS A 114 -4.14 15.95 11.41
N LYS A 115 -4.67 16.10 10.18
CA LYS A 115 -6.12 16.19 9.90
C LYS A 115 -6.87 14.89 10.22
N TYR A 116 -6.21 13.74 10.14
CA TYR A 116 -6.78 12.42 10.45
C TYR A 116 -6.58 12.01 11.90
N PHE A 117 -5.58 12.60 12.57
CA PHE A 117 -5.16 12.21 13.92
C PHE A 117 -6.30 12.24 14.95
N LYS A 118 -7.15 13.28 14.90
CA LYS A 118 -8.27 13.44 15.85
C LYS A 118 -9.33 12.34 15.73
N GLU A 119 -9.50 11.78 14.54
CA GLU A 119 -10.47 10.71 14.28
C GLU A 119 -9.84 9.31 14.35
N SER A 120 -8.53 9.22 14.63
CA SER A 120 -7.80 7.96 14.63
C SER A 120 -8.16 7.08 15.83
N ARG A 121 -8.72 5.91 15.55
CA ARG A 121 -9.19 4.92 16.52
C ARG A 121 -8.23 3.74 16.63
N ASN A 122 -7.15 3.90 17.38
CA ASN A 122 -6.22 2.80 17.68
C ASN A 122 -6.55 2.14 19.03
N MET A 123 -7.27 1.02 19.03
CA MET A 123 -7.69 0.30 20.25
C MET A 123 -6.53 -0.20 21.13
N LYS A 124 -5.33 -0.38 20.56
CA LYS A 124 -4.12 -0.76 21.31
C LYS A 124 -3.64 0.40 22.19
N LYS A 125 -3.71 1.63 21.68
CA LYS A 125 -3.23 2.85 22.34
C LYS A 125 -4.31 3.55 23.16
N LEU A 126 -5.50 3.68 22.60
CA LEU A 126 -6.64 4.31 23.26
C LEU A 126 -7.17 3.38 24.36
N LYS A 127 -7.10 3.81 25.61
CA LYS A 127 -7.58 3.04 26.78
C LYS A 127 -8.91 3.54 27.33
N ASP A 128 -9.20 4.81 27.14
CA ASP A 128 -10.45 5.43 27.59
C ASP A 128 -11.66 4.79 26.87
N PRO A 129 -12.63 4.21 27.60
CA PRO A 129 -13.79 3.54 27.00
C PRO A 129 -14.76 4.51 26.32
N PHE A 130 -14.91 5.73 26.83
CA PHE A 130 -15.80 6.74 26.25
C PHE A 130 -15.28 7.20 24.88
N LEU A 131 -13.98 7.52 24.79
CA LEU A 131 -13.35 7.89 23.53
C LEU A 131 -13.38 6.74 22.50
N ARG A 132 -13.29 5.48 22.93
CA ARG A 132 -13.39 4.31 22.04
C ARG A 132 -14.76 4.20 21.37
N VAL A 133 -15.82 4.58 22.07
CA VAL A 133 -17.18 4.61 21.53
C VAL A 133 -17.34 5.85 20.65
N GLN A 134 -16.91 7.02 21.11
CA GLN A 134 -17.03 8.28 20.37
C GLN A 134 -16.32 8.27 19.00
N LEU A 135 -15.17 7.61 18.90
CA LEU A 135 -14.41 7.51 17.64
C LEU A 135 -14.95 6.44 16.69
N LEU A 136 -15.92 5.62 17.11
CA LEU A 136 -16.68 4.76 16.21
C LEU A 136 -17.94 5.53 15.78
N LYS A 137 -18.05 5.87 14.50
CA LYS A 137 -19.25 6.52 13.99
C LYS A 137 -20.31 5.45 13.79
N HIS A 138 -21.48 5.67 14.39
CA HIS A 138 -22.58 4.72 14.38
C HIS A 138 -23.80 5.42 13.80
N THR A 139 -24.41 4.81 12.78
CA THR A 139 -25.41 5.36 11.87
C THR A 139 -24.85 6.05 10.63
N LYS A 140 -25.56 5.90 9.50
CA LYS A 140 -25.15 6.54 8.23
C LYS A 140 -25.01 8.07 8.33
N CYS A 141 -25.78 8.73 9.20
CA CYS A 141 -25.69 10.17 9.41
C CYS A 141 -24.37 10.56 10.07
N ASP A 142 -23.98 9.87 11.14
CA ASP A 142 -22.69 10.10 11.81
C ASP A 142 -21.50 9.81 10.88
N ILE A 143 -21.63 8.77 10.04
CA ILE A 143 -20.64 8.46 9.00
C ILE A 143 -20.54 9.62 8.01
N MET A 144 -21.65 10.11 7.47
CA MET A 144 -21.62 11.23 6.51
C MET A 144 -21.02 12.48 7.13
N CYS A 145 -21.39 12.83 8.37
CA CYS A 145 -20.77 13.94 9.09
C CYS A 145 -19.25 13.76 9.18
N SER A 146 -18.78 12.54 9.49
CA SER A 146 -17.36 12.24 9.55
C SER A 146 -16.67 12.29 8.19
N LEU A 147 -17.29 11.76 7.13
CA LEU A 147 -16.71 11.78 5.79
C LEU A 147 -16.66 13.19 5.22
N CYS A 148 -17.67 14.04 5.45
CA CYS A 148 -17.68 15.42 4.95
C CYS A 148 -16.60 16.32 5.57
N VAL A 149 -16.09 16.01 6.77
CA VAL A 149 -15.01 16.78 7.41
C VAL A 149 -13.61 16.29 7.03
N LEU A 150 -13.49 15.09 6.42
CA LEU A 150 -12.20 14.61 5.92
C LEU A 150 -11.75 15.45 4.72
N PRO A 151 -10.43 15.61 4.49
CA PRO A 151 -9.92 16.39 3.37
C PRO A 151 -10.49 15.90 2.04
N GLN A 152 -10.75 16.80 1.11
CA GLN A 152 -11.07 16.43 -0.26
C GLN A 152 -9.93 15.64 -0.90
N THR A 153 -10.29 14.66 -1.73
CA THR A 153 -9.38 13.66 -2.27
C THR A 153 -9.56 13.48 -3.77
N GLN A 154 -8.53 12.93 -4.40
CA GLN A 154 -8.59 12.37 -5.75
C GLN A 154 -7.89 11.01 -5.72
N HIS A 155 -8.66 9.94 -5.83
CA HIS A 155 -8.16 8.57 -5.84
C HIS A 155 -7.69 8.16 -7.23
N ASP A 156 -6.60 7.39 -7.30
CA ASP A 156 -6.25 6.68 -8.53
C ASP A 156 -6.87 5.28 -8.51
N LEU A 157 -8.02 5.14 -9.16
CA LEU A 157 -8.74 3.87 -9.27
C LEU A 157 -7.94 2.81 -10.04
N SER A 158 -7.01 3.21 -10.93
CA SER A 158 -6.19 2.26 -11.68
C SER A 158 -5.14 1.57 -10.80
N SER A 159 -4.80 2.19 -9.67
CA SER A 159 -3.88 1.64 -8.65
C SER A 159 -4.53 0.64 -7.70
N PHE A 160 -5.85 0.48 -7.72
CA PHE A 160 -6.56 -0.29 -6.70
C PHE A 160 -6.24 -1.78 -6.76
N MET A 161 -5.75 -2.30 -5.64
CA MET A 161 -5.65 -3.72 -5.37
C MET A 161 -6.78 -4.14 -4.44
N VAL A 162 -7.63 -5.06 -4.89
CA VAL A 162 -8.83 -5.49 -4.17
C VAL A 162 -8.69 -6.93 -3.75
N ASP A 163 -8.87 -7.20 -2.47
CA ASP A 163 -8.87 -8.55 -1.91
C ASP A 163 -10.22 -8.86 -1.29
N MET A 164 -10.99 -9.74 -1.94
CA MET A 164 -12.20 -10.33 -1.39
C MET A 164 -11.84 -11.54 -0.53
N TRP A 165 -11.94 -11.39 0.78
CA TRP A 165 -11.49 -12.40 1.73
C TRP A 165 -12.63 -13.15 2.42
N PHE A 166 -13.89 -12.70 2.28
CA PHE A 166 -15.05 -13.43 2.78
C PHE A 166 -16.31 -13.13 1.95
N GLN A 167 -17.13 -14.16 1.73
CA GLN A 167 -18.39 -14.07 1.00
C GLN A 167 -19.39 -15.09 1.54
N THR A 168 -20.64 -14.66 1.65
CA THR A 168 -21.85 -15.48 1.80
C THR A 168 -22.96 -14.92 0.90
N GLU A 169 -24.15 -15.51 0.93
CA GLU A 169 -25.32 -14.99 0.20
C GLU A 169 -25.73 -13.58 0.67
N THR A 170 -25.49 -13.26 1.94
CA THR A 170 -25.96 -12.01 2.56
C THR A 170 -24.84 -11.02 2.88
N MET A 171 -23.58 -11.37 2.65
CA MET A 171 -22.43 -10.57 3.12
C MET A 171 -21.22 -10.74 2.21
N LEU A 172 -20.60 -9.64 1.85
CA LEU A 172 -19.32 -9.55 1.15
C LEU A 172 -18.35 -8.75 2.01
N CYS A 173 -17.13 -9.27 2.18
CA CYS A 173 -16.06 -8.55 2.84
C CYS A 173 -14.85 -8.44 1.90
N PHE A 174 -14.41 -7.21 1.70
CA PHE A 174 -13.30 -6.93 0.81
C PHE A 174 -12.50 -5.75 1.30
N SER A 175 -11.20 -5.77 1.00
CA SER A 175 -10.27 -4.70 1.30
C SER A 175 -9.73 -4.12 0.01
N VAL A 176 -9.60 -2.80 -0.03
CA VAL A 176 -9.09 -2.02 -1.15
C VAL A 176 -7.82 -1.33 -0.68
N ASN A 177 -6.72 -1.60 -1.37
CA ASN A 177 -5.45 -0.93 -1.19
C ASN A 177 -5.22 -0.03 -2.39
N GLY A 178 -4.79 1.20 -2.17
CA GLY A 178 -4.53 2.13 -3.26
C GLY A 178 -3.90 3.43 -2.76
N VAL A 179 -3.88 4.42 -3.64
CA VAL A 179 -3.41 5.76 -3.31
C VAL A 179 -4.44 6.84 -3.68
N PHE A 180 -4.35 7.96 -2.98
CA PHE A 180 -5.07 9.17 -3.32
C PHE A 180 -4.22 10.39 -3.06
N LYS A 181 -4.61 11.49 -3.69
CA LYS A 181 -4.02 12.81 -3.51
C LYS A 181 -4.98 13.70 -2.73
N GLU A 182 -4.49 14.46 -1.76
CA GLU A 182 -5.29 15.52 -1.13
C GLU A 182 -5.36 16.75 -2.03
N VAL A 183 -6.56 17.29 -2.25
CA VAL A 183 -6.74 18.45 -3.15
C VAL A 183 -6.88 19.78 -2.42
N GLU A 184 -6.88 19.78 -1.07
CA GLU A 184 -7.10 20.99 -0.27
C GLU A 184 -6.25 21.11 1.01
N GLY A 185 -6.06 22.36 1.44
CA GLY A 185 -5.39 22.74 2.69
C GLY A 185 -3.86 22.61 2.67
N MET A 186 -3.24 22.63 3.85
CA MET A 186 -1.76 22.66 3.97
C MET A 186 -1.04 21.42 3.43
N SER A 187 -1.77 20.33 3.22
CA SER A 187 -1.27 19.08 2.67
C SER A 187 -1.74 18.86 1.23
N GLN A 188 -2.19 19.91 0.55
CA GLN A 188 -2.51 19.85 -0.87
C GLN A 188 -1.34 19.23 -1.65
N ASP A 189 -1.69 18.38 -2.59
CA ASP A 189 -0.78 17.58 -3.38
C ASP A 189 0.01 16.47 -2.66
N SER A 190 -0.22 16.28 -1.36
CA SER A 190 0.31 15.14 -0.64
C SER A 190 -0.37 13.85 -1.11
N VAL A 191 0.45 12.86 -1.47
CA VAL A 191 -0.02 11.53 -1.85
C VAL A 191 -0.07 10.65 -0.61
N ARG A 192 -1.24 10.07 -0.36
CA ARG A 192 -1.48 9.12 0.73
C ARG A 192 -1.70 7.74 0.14
N ALA A 193 -1.25 6.74 0.89
CA ALA A 193 -1.66 5.37 0.65
C ALA A 193 -2.74 4.99 1.65
N PHE A 194 -3.68 4.16 1.23
CA PHE A 194 -4.78 3.74 2.08
C PHE A 194 -5.05 2.24 1.94
N THR A 195 -5.60 1.70 3.01
CA THR A 195 -6.27 0.41 3.02
C THR A 195 -7.67 0.65 3.57
N ARG A 196 -8.70 0.36 2.78
CA ARG A 196 -10.09 0.51 3.21
C ARG A 196 -10.80 -0.83 3.15
N THR A 197 -11.42 -1.23 4.25
CA THR A 197 -12.14 -2.49 4.34
C THR A 197 -13.62 -2.22 4.40
N PHE A 198 -14.37 -2.86 3.50
CA PHE A 198 -15.81 -2.80 3.45
C PHE A 198 -16.39 -4.16 3.80
N ILE A 199 -17.39 -4.13 4.66
CA ILE A 199 -18.36 -5.20 4.83
C ILE A 199 -19.68 -4.67 4.29
N ALA A 200 -20.25 -5.38 3.32
CA ALA A 200 -21.46 -4.96 2.65
C ALA A 200 -22.42 -6.11 2.40
N THR A 201 -23.72 -5.80 2.41
CA THR A 201 -24.79 -6.72 2.02
C THR A 201 -25.18 -6.46 0.56
N PRO A 202 -25.32 -7.48 -0.29
CA PRO A 202 -25.86 -7.30 -1.63
C PRO A 202 -27.33 -6.90 -1.55
N VAL A 203 -27.71 -5.76 -2.15
CA VAL A 203 -29.11 -5.29 -2.20
C VAL A 203 -29.76 -5.71 -3.52
N SER A 204 -28.98 -5.71 -4.60
CA SER A 204 -29.38 -6.16 -5.92
C SER A 204 -28.16 -6.71 -6.64
N SER A 205 -28.34 -7.22 -7.87
CA SER A 205 -27.24 -7.68 -8.73
C SER A 205 -26.20 -6.60 -9.06
N TYR A 206 -26.49 -5.32 -8.76
CA TYR A 206 -25.64 -4.18 -9.14
C TYR A 206 -25.33 -3.24 -7.98
N SER A 207 -25.80 -3.53 -6.75
CA SER A 207 -25.68 -2.59 -5.63
C SER A 207 -25.35 -3.28 -4.32
N LEU A 208 -24.45 -2.63 -3.58
CA LEU A 208 -24.02 -3.03 -2.24
C LEU A 208 -24.47 -1.98 -1.22
N CYS A 209 -24.88 -2.44 -0.03
CA CYS A 209 -25.14 -1.57 1.11
C CYS A 209 -24.09 -1.84 2.19
N ILE A 210 -23.34 -0.82 2.56
CA ILE A 210 -22.22 -0.91 3.50
C ILE A 210 -22.75 -1.00 4.92
N VAL A 211 -22.31 -2.01 5.67
CA VAL A 211 -22.62 -2.18 7.09
C VAL A 211 -21.43 -1.86 8.00
N ASN A 212 -20.20 -2.15 7.56
CA ASN A 212 -18.99 -1.70 8.25
C ASN A 212 -17.96 -1.17 7.25
N ASP A 213 -17.30 -0.09 7.64
CA ASP A 213 -16.29 0.61 6.86
C ASP A 213 -15.12 0.97 7.77
N ASP A 214 -13.93 0.46 7.45
CA ASP A 214 -12.71 0.79 8.18
C ASP A 214 -11.69 1.38 7.23
N LEU A 215 -11.25 2.61 7.50
CA LEU A 215 -10.30 3.34 6.68
C LEU A 215 -8.97 3.49 7.41
N PHE A 216 -7.92 2.89 6.86
CA PHE A 216 -6.55 3.10 7.28
C PHE A 216 -5.82 4.03 6.31
N VAL A 217 -5.27 5.14 6.80
CA VAL A 217 -4.54 6.12 5.98
C VAL A 217 -3.11 6.24 6.47
N LYS A 218 -2.15 6.24 5.54
CA LYS A 218 -0.72 6.45 5.81
C LYS A 218 -0.10 7.32 4.73
N ASP A 219 1.11 7.80 4.98
CA ASP A 219 1.93 8.39 3.93
C ASP A 219 2.30 7.34 2.88
N ALA A 220 2.22 7.73 1.61
CA ALA A 220 2.65 6.87 0.52
C ALA A 220 4.18 6.73 0.54
N ASN A 221 4.67 5.53 0.27
CA ASN A 221 6.10 5.29 0.11
C ASN A 221 6.58 5.94 -1.21
N PRO A 222 7.81 6.49 -1.30
CA PRO A 222 8.36 6.99 -2.57
C PRO A 222 8.19 6.05 -3.78
N LYS A 223 8.22 4.72 -3.56
CA LYS A 223 7.98 3.73 -4.62
C LYS A 223 6.53 3.72 -5.14
N GLU A 224 5.57 3.98 -4.25
CA GLU A 224 4.14 4.10 -4.58
C GLU A 224 3.85 5.43 -5.30
N THR A 225 4.62 6.49 -5.02
CA THR A 225 4.43 7.81 -5.65
C THR A 225 4.91 7.87 -7.10
N GLN A 226 6.03 7.21 -7.42
CA GLN A 226 6.64 7.25 -8.78
C GLN A 226 5.83 6.49 -9.84
N SER A 227 5.10 5.45 -9.44
CA SER A 227 4.37 4.57 -10.36
C SER A 227 3.03 5.15 -10.84
N THR A 228 2.47 6.13 -10.12
CA THR A 228 1.00 6.26 -10.05
C THR A 228 0.49 7.63 -10.53
N PHE A 229 1.35 8.66 -10.47
CA PHE A 229 1.04 10.01 -10.98
C PHE A 229 2.02 10.50 -12.05
N SER A 230 2.89 9.63 -12.53
CA SER A 230 3.78 9.93 -13.65
C SER A 230 2.97 9.92 -14.94
N ILE A 231 2.57 11.10 -15.44
CA ILE A 231 2.30 11.27 -16.86
C ILE A 231 3.57 10.80 -17.58
N PRO A 232 3.50 9.90 -18.57
CA PRO A 232 4.67 9.61 -19.39
C PRO A 232 5.07 10.94 -20.05
N VAL A 233 6.17 11.53 -19.60
CA VAL A 233 6.83 12.58 -20.37
C VAL A 233 7.11 11.92 -21.73
N PRO A 234 6.62 12.48 -22.85
CA PRO A 234 6.98 11.97 -24.16
C PRO A 234 8.50 11.92 -24.19
N THR A 235 9.06 10.72 -24.35
CA THR A 235 10.50 10.53 -24.49
C THR A 235 10.97 11.49 -25.58
N PRO A 236 11.89 12.43 -25.30
CA PRO A 236 12.41 13.26 -26.37
C PRO A 236 13.25 12.34 -27.25
N SER A 237 12.67 11.84 -28.33
CA SER A 237 13.42 11.25 -29.42
C SER A 237 14.29 12.38 -30.00
N CYS A 238 15.51 12.46 -29.50
CA CYS A 238 16.50 13.43 -29.94
C CYS A 238 17.00 13.02 -31.33
N SER A 239 16.37 13.54 -32.38
CA SER A 239 17.03 14.07 -33.59
C SER A 239 15.98 14.51 -34.61
N SER A 240 15.50 15.75 -34.51
CA SER A 240 15.17 16.59 -35.67
C SER A 240 14.80 17.98 -35.16
N TRP A 241 15.25 18.99 -35.90
CA TRP A 241 15.12 20.40 -35.58
C TRP A 241 13.65 20.80 -35.33
N PRO A 242 13.38 21.82 -34.50
CA PRO A 242 12.02 22.25 -34.22
C PRO A 242 11.39 22.77 -35.51
N THR A 243 10.45 22.01 -36.07
CA THR A 243 9.65 22.49 -37.21
C THR A 243 8.62 23.46 -36.64
N LEU A 244 8.80 24.75 -36.93
CA LEU A 244 7.83 25.79 -36.60
C LEU A 244 6.45 25.41 -37.14
N CYS A 245 5.39 25.56 -36.34
CA CYS A 245 4.02 25.35 -36.82
C CYS A 245 3.73 26.34 -37.96
N GLN A 246 3.07 25.88 -39.03
CA GLN A 246 2.76 26.67 -40.24
C GLN A 246 2.10 28.03 -39.90
N LYS A 247 1.29 28.08 -38.85
CA LYS A 247 0.63 29.29 -38.34
C LYS A 247 1.60 30.32 -37.75
N GLN A 248 2.71 29.88 -37.18
CA GLN A 248 3.77 30.76 -36.65
C GLN A 248 4.66 31.29 -37.79
N GLN A 249 4.89 30.52 -38.85
CA GLN A 249 5.60 31.00 -40.05
C GLN A 249 4.81 32.09 -40.78
N GLU A 250 3.50 31.89 -40.97
CA GLU A 250 2.64 32.92 -41.56
C GLU A 250 2.62 34.19 -40.72
N MET A 251 2.50 34.06 -39.39
CA MET A 251 2.46 35.22 -38.49
C MET A 251 3.78 36.01 -38.54
N GLY A 252 4.93 35.35 -38.57
CA GLY A 252 6.22 36.01 -38.70
C GLY A 252 6.48 36.62 -40.09
N GLN A 253 6.03 35.98 -41.17
CA GLN A 253 6.11 36.55 -42.52
C GLN A 253 5.23 37.80 -42.66
N THR A 254 4.02 37.77 -42.09
CA THR A 254 3.11 38.93 -42.10
C THR A 254 3.74 40.10 -41.34
N PHE A 255 4.33 39.83 -40.18
CA PHE A 255 5.00 40.85 -39.36
C PHE A 255 6.26 41.44 -40.02
N SER A 256 7.11 40.62 -40.65
CA SER A 256 8.29 41.10 -41.38
C SER A 256 7.90 41.99 -42.57
N THR A 257 6.84 41.64 -43.28
CA THR A 257 6.35 42.42 -44.42
C THR A 257 5.81 43.79 -43.99
N GLN A 258 5.20 43.87 -42.79
CA GLN A 258 4.60 45.10 -42.26
C GLN A 258 5.62 46.02 -41.57
N SER A 259 6.65 45.44 -40.93
CA SER A 259 7.67 46.16 -40.16
C SER A 259 8.95 46.47 -40.94
N GLY A 260 9.16 45.85 -42.09
CA GLY A 260 10.40 45.95 -42.87
C GLY A 260 11.61 45.26 -42.22
N MET A 261 11.42 44.52 -41.12
CA MET A 261 12.48 43.81 -40.41
C MET A 261 12.78 42.44 -41.04
N ASN A 262 14.06 42.06 -41.04
CA ASN A 262 14.51 40.77 -41.57
C ASN A 262 13.99 39.61 -40.69
N PHE A 263 13.28 38.68 -41.33
CA PHE A 263 12.66 37.51 -40.68
C PHE A 263 13.66 36.63 -39.92
N GLN A 264 14.93 36.60 -40.32
CA GLN A 264 15.95 35.81 -39.62
C GLN A 264 16.26 36.31 -38.20
N TRP A 265 15.94 37.57 -37.88
CA TRP A 265 16.22 38.13 -36.56
C TRP A 265 15.16 37.80 -35.50
N SER A 266 14.02 37.22 -35.92
CA SER A 266 12.94 36.79 -35.01
C SER A 266 12.99 35.29 -34.66
N GLN A 267 14.00 34.55 -35.12
CA GLN A 267 14.16 33.10 -34.87
C GLN A 267 15.24 32.77 -33.82
N LYS A 268 15.44 33.61 -32.80
CA LYS A 268 16.33 33.33 -31.67
C LYS A 268 15.57 33.17 -30.37
#